data_AF-A0A9E1CG67-F1
#
_entry.id   AF-A0A9E1CG67-F1
#
_cell.length_a   1.000
_cell.length_b   1.000
_cell.length_c   1.000
_cell.angle_alpha   90.00
_cell.angle_beta   90.00
_cell.angle_gamma   90.00
#
_symmetry.space_group_name_H-M   'P 1'
#
loop_
_entity.id
_entity.type
_entity.pdbx_description
1 polymer ?
#
loop_
_entity_poly.entity_id
_entity_poly.type
_entity_poly.pdbx_seq_one_letter_code
_entity_poly.pdbx_strand_id
1 'polypeptide(L)'
;MILMFVVLIAVFYFFMIRPENKRKKEAQQMRDSLKVGDNITTIGGIIGDIVSIKDNSIVIETTTDRVRVEFAKFAVSTNNTAEKEAAKQKAAALAARKEQKEKEKKAKKDK
;
A
#
# COMPACT_ATOMS: atom_id res chain seq x y z
N MET A 1 -28.20 13.49 -33.77
CA MET A 1 -28.59 13.56 -32.35
C MET A 1 -28.28 12.26 -31.61
N ILE A 2 -28.82 11.10 -32.02
CA ILE A 2 -28.59 9.81 -31.33
C ILE A 2 -27.10 9.37 -31.33
N LEU A 3 -26.39 9.57 -32.44
CA LEU A 3 -24.95 9.26 -32.53
C LEU A 3 -24.10 10.01 -31.48
N MET A 4 -24.48 11.26 -31.17
CA MET A 4 -23.76 12.09 -30.20
C MET A 4 -23.93 11.56 -28.77
N PHE A 5 -25.12 11.04 -28.44
CA PHE A 5 -25.39 10.41 -27.16
C PHE A 5 -24.67 9.07 -26.98
N VAL A 6 -24.57 8.25 -28.04
CA VAL A 6 -23.84 6.97 -27.99
C VAL A 6 -22.35 7.19 -27.72
N VAL A 7 -21.73 8.18 -28.38
CA VAL A 7 -20.32 8.53 -28.15
C VAL A 7 -20.09 9.04 -26.72
N LEU A 8 -20.99 9.88 -26.20
CA LEU A 8 -20.90 10.38 -24.82
C LEU A 8 -20.95 9.23 -23.79
N ILE A 9 -21.87 8.28 -23.96
CA ILE A 9 -21.99 7.10 -23.08
C ILE A 9 -20.74 6.23 -23.16
N ALA A 10 -20.18 6.02 -24.36
CA ALA A 10 -18.96 5.24 -24.54
C ALA A 10 -17.74 5.88 -23.83
N VAL A 11 -17.60 7.20 -23.91
CA VAL A 11 -16.53 7.94 -23.24
C VAL A 11 -16.68 7.88 -21.73
N PHE A 12 -17.87 8.14 -21.18
CA PHE A 12 -18.13 8.05 -19.74
C PHE A 12 -17.89 6.63 -19.20
N TYR A 13 -18.35 5.60 -19.92
CA TYR A 13 -18.12 4.20 -19.56
C TYR A 13 -16.62 3.88 -19.50
N PHE A 14 -15.86 4.27 -20.52
CA PHE A 14 -14.41 4.04 -20.57
C PHE A 14 -13.66 4.82 -19.48
N PHE A 15 -14.05 6.06 -19.22
CA PHE A 15 -13.43 6.90 -18.20
C PHE A 15 -13.80 6.50 -16.77
N MET A 16 -14.93 5.84 -16.51
CA MET A 16 -15.31 5.38 -15.17
C MET A 16 -14.74 3.99 -14.86
N ILE A 17 -14.85 3.03 -15.78
CA ILE A 17 -14.42 1.63 -15.54
C ILE A 17 -12.90 1.48 -15.47
N ARG A 18 -12.16 2.27 -16.26
CA ARG A 18 -10.69 2.18 -16.33
C ARG A 18 -9.99 2.61 -15.03
N PRO A 19 -10.32 3.76 -14.40
CA PRO A 19 -9.73 4.13 -13.11
C PRO A 19 -10.26 3.28 -11.97
N GLU A 20 -11.52 2.83 -12.01
CA GLU A 20 -12.10 2.05 -10.92
C GLU A 20 -11.48 0.66 -10.80
N ASN A 21 -11.19 0.01 -11.92
CA ASN A 21 -10.47 -1.27 -11.93
C ASN A 21 -9.02 -1.14 -11.44
N LYS A 22 -8.37 0.02 -11.61
CA LYS A 22 -7.03 0.25 -11.04
C LYS A 22 -7.09 0.38 -9.52
N ARG A 23 -8.01 1.19 -8.99
CA ARG A 23 -8.19 1.36 -7.54
C ARG A 23 -8.58 0.05 -6.84
N LYS A 24 -9.43 -0.77 -7.48
CA LYS A 24 -9.79 -2.10 -6.95
C LYS A 24 -8.59 -3.05 -6.89
N LYS A 25 -7.75 -3.05 -7.93
CA LYS A 25 -6.53 -3.88 -7.95
C LYS A 25 -5.50 -3.44 -6.90
N GLU A 26 -5.29 -2.14 -6.74
CA GLU A 26 -4.37 -1.61 -5.72
C GLU A 26 -4.83 -1.95 -4.29
N ALA A 27 -6.13 -1.83 -4.02
CA ALA A 27 -6.70 -2.22 -2.73
C ALA A 27 -6.55 -3.73 -2.47
N GLN A 28 -6.68 -4.56 -3.51
CA GLN A 28 -6.51 -6.01 -3.37
C GLN A 28 -5.03 -6.38 -3.16
N GLN A 29 -4.11 -5.74 -3.89
CA GLN A 29 -2.67 -5.95 -3.72
C GLN A 29 -2.19 -5.55 -2.33
N MET A 30 -2.71 -4.45 -1.77
CA MET A 30 -2.40 -4.04 -0.40
C MET A 30 -2.85 -5.11 0.61
N ARG A 31 -4.04 -5.70 0.41
CA ARG A 31 -4.55 -6.80 1.24
C ARG A 31 -3.68 -8.04 1.13
N ASP A 32 -3.24 -8.41 -0.06
CA ASP A 32 -2.43 -9.62 -0.27
C ASP A 32 -0.99 -9.46 0.22
N SER A 33 -0.52 -8.21 0.38
CA SER A 33 0.81 -7.93 0.94
C SER A 33 0.89 -8.00 2.48
N LEU A 34 -0.25 -8.15 3.17
CA LEU A 34 -0.30 -8.23 4.63
C LEU A 34 0.37 -9.51 5.13
N LYS A 35 1.20 -9.38 6.17
CA LYS A 35 1.91 -10.50 6.80
C LYS A 35 1.58 -10.62 8.28
N VAL A 36 1.75 -11.82 8.82
CA VAL A 36 1.66 -12.08 10.26
C VAL A 36 2.81 -11.34 10.95
N GLY A 37 2.50 -10.60 12.02
CA GLY A 37 3.44 -9.72 12.72
C GLY A 37 3.46 -8.26 12.21
N ASP A 38 2.66 -7.92 11.20
CA ASP A 38 2.50 -6.52 10.79
C ASP A 38 1.65 -5.76 11.80
N ASN A 39 2.09 -4.55 12.12
CA ASN A 39 1.32 -3.58 12.87
C ASN A 39 0.43 -2.83 11.89
N ILE A 40 -0.88 -2.91 12.08
CA ILE A 40 -1.85 -2.35 11.16
C ILE A 40 -2.83 -1.42 11.86
N THR A 41 -3.29 -0.42 11.11
CA THR A 41 -4.37 0.47 11.50
C THR A 41 -5.60 0.12 10.67
N THR A 42 -6.67 -0.26 11.34
CA THR A 42 -7.98 -0.52 10.72
C THR A 42 -8.67 0.80 10.35
N ILE A 43 -9.69 0.75 9.48
CA ILE A 43 -10.48 1.94 9.08
C ILE A 43 -11.15 2.63 10.28
N GLY A 44 -11.48 1.88 11.33
CA GLY A 44 -12.04 2.40 12.58
C GLY A 44 -11.01 3.01 13.55
N GLY A 45 -9.75 3.13 13.15
CA GLY A 45 -8.67 3.68 14.00
C GLY A 45 -8.13 2.71 15.05
N ILE A 46 -8.52 1.43 15.01
CA ILE A 46 -7.98 0.40 15.91
C ILE A 46 -6.60 0.00 15.40
N ILE A 47 -5.61 0.06 16.28
CA ILE A 47 -4.21 -0.28 16.02
C ILE A 47 -3.90 -1.58 16.75
N GLY A 48 -3.26 -2.52 16.06
CA GLY A 48 -2.81 -3.76 16.65
C GLY A 48 -1.95 -4.58 15.70
N ASP A 49 -1.52 -5.74 16.17
CA ASP A 49 -0.61 -6.63 15.45
C ASP A 49 -1.36 -7.83 14.87
N ILE A 50 -1.04 -8.22 13.64
CA ILE A 50 -1.68 -9.38 13.00
C ILE A 50 -1.12 -10.68 13.59
N VAL A 51 -1.97 -11.49 14.22
CA VAL A 51 -1.60 -12.80 14.78
C VAL A 51 -1.88 -13.93 13.79
N SER A 52 -2.93 -13.81 12.98
CA SER A 52 -3.22 -14.79 11.93
C SER A 52 -3.95 -14.15 10.75
N ILE A 53 -3.70 -14.69 9.56
CA ILE A 53 -4.35 -14.28 8.31
C ILE A 53 -5.12 -15.49 7.78
N LYS A 54 -6.40 -15.30 7.49
CA LYS A 54 -7.24 -16.20 6.70
C LYS A 54 -7.54 -15.55 5.35
N ASP A 55 -8.20 -16.28 4.45
CA ASP A 55 -8.43 -15.81 3.07
C ASP A 55 -9.19 -14.47 3.01
N ASN A 56 -10.21 -14.31 3.86
CA ASN A 56 -11.10 -13.14 3.85
C ASN A 56 -11.09 -12.33 5.16
N SER A 57 -10.42 -12.82 6.20
CA SER A 57 -10.36 -12.20 7.52
C SER A 57 -8.95 -12.25 8.09
N ILE A 58 -8.68 -11.37 9.03
CA ILE A 58 -7.43 -11.29 9.79
C ILE A 58 -7.76 -11.21 11.26
N VAL A 59 -6.94 -11.85 12.10
CA VAL A 59 -7.06 -11.73 13.55
C VAL A 59 -5.99 -10.77 14.04
N ILE A 60 -6.45 -9.68 14.64
CA ILE A 60 -5.59 -8.63 15.19
C ILE A 60 -5.61 -8.75 16.71
N GLU A 61 -4.44 -8.58 17.33
CA GLU A 61 -4.30 -8.47 18.78
C GLU A 61 -4.04 -7.02 19.16
N THR A 62 -4.89 -6.48 20.03
CA THR A 62 -4.72 -5.12 20.56
C THR A 62 -3.63 -5.13 21.63
N THR A 63 -2.67 -4.20 21.55
CA THR A 63 -1.44 -4.19 22.36
C THR A 63 -1.69 -4.10 23.87
N THR A 64 -2.75 -3.40 24.32
CA THR A 64 -3.01 -3.19 25.75
C THR A 64 -3.72 -4.38 26.41
N ASP A 65 -4.80 -4.87 25.80
CA ASP A 65 -5.69 -5.84 26.44
C ASP A 65 -5.47 -7.28 25.93
N ARG A 66 -4.55 -7.49 24.98
CA ARG A 66 -4.32 -8.76 24.26
C ARG A 66 -5.60 -9.40 23.74
N VAL A 67 -6.61 -8.58 23.45
CA VAL A 67 -7.88 -9.05 22.91
C VAL A 67 -7.66 -9.36 21.43
N ARG A 68 -8.04 -10.59 21.05
CA ARG A 68 -8.01 -11.04 19.66
C ARG A 68 -9.35 -10.77 19.02
N VAL A 69 -9.35 -9.94 17.99
CA VAL A 69 -10.55 -9.58 17.24
C VAL A 69 -10.37 -9.95 15.79
N GLU A 70 -11.37 -10.60 15.21
CA GLU A 70 -11.39 -10.96 13.80
C GLU A 70 -11.98 -9.80 13.00
N PHE A 71 -11.16 -9.22 12.12
CA PHE A 71 -11.55 -8.18 11.19
C PHE A 71 -11.57 -8.72 9.78
N ALA A 72 -12.44 -8.16 8.93
CA ALA A 72 -12.38 -8.48 7.52
C ALA A 72 -11.10 -7.91 6.89
N LYS A 73 -10.49 -8.63 5.95
CA LYS A 73 -9.25 -8.21 5.27
C LYS A 73 -9.40 -6.85 4.57
N PHE A 74 -10.61 -6.49 4.16
CA PHE A 74 -10.91 -5.19 3.57
C PHE A 74 -10.90 -4.02 4.55
N ALA A 75 -10.99 -4.28 5.85
CA ALA A 75 -11.06 -3.27 6.90
C ALA A 75 -9.67 -2.71 7.30
N VAL A 76 -8.60 -3.18 6.66
CA VAL A 76 -7.26 -2.64 6.85
C VAL A 76 -7.10 -1.36 6.05
N SER A 77 -6.78 -0.27 6.73
CA SER A 77 -6.56 1.02 6.10
C SER A 77 -5.08 1.24 5.78
N THR A 78 -4.22 1.01 6.77
CA THR A 78 -2.78 1.27 6.67
C THR A 78 -1.99 0.14 7.32
N ASN A 79 -0.91 -0.29 6.66
CA ASN A 79 0.08 -1.19 7.25
C ASN A 79 1.29 -0.36 7.71
N ASN A 80 1.39 -0.14 9.02
CA ASN A 80 2.40 0.72 9.62
C ASN A 80 3.80 0.08 9.52
N THR A 81 3.90 -1.25 9.49
CA THR A 81 5.16 -1.97 9.27
C THR A 81 5.65 -1.76 7.83
N ALA A 82 4.79 -2.01 6.85
CA ALA A 82 5.13 -1.83 5.44
C ALA A 82 5.48 -0.38 5.09
N GLU A 83 4.81 0.60 5.69
CA GLU A 83 5.12 2.02 5.49
C GLU A 83 6.49 2.40 6.07
N LYS A 84 6.81 1.91 7.27
CA LYS A 84 8.13 2.10 7.88
C LYS A 84 9.23 1.44 7.06
N GLU A 85 9.01 0.24 6.54
CA GLU A 85 10.00 -0.44 5.68
C GLU A 85 10.20 0.27 4.34
N ALA A 86 9.12 0.72 3.69
CA ALA A 86 9.20 1.50 2.46
C ALA A 86 9.92 2.84 2.65
N ALA A 87 9.72 3.51 3.80
CA ALA A 87 10.45 4.71 4.18
C ALA A 87 11.95 4.43 4.39
N LYS A 88 12.28 3.32 5.06
CA LYS A 88 13.67 2.91 5.32
C LYS A 88 14.42 2.55 4.03
N GLN A 89 13.76 1.83 3.11
CA GLN A 89 14.33 1.48 1.80
C GLN A 89 14.53 2.72 0.91
N LYS A 90 13.59 3.68 0.92
CA LYS A 90 13.75 4.95 0.22
C LYS A 90 14.91 5.77 0.78
N ALA A 91 15.07 5.82 2.10
CA ALA A 91 16.18 6.51 2.75
C ALA A 91 17.54 5.88 2.41
N ALA A 92 17.63 4.54 2.46
CA ALA A 92 18.84 3.79 2.09
C ALA A 92 19.20 3.94 0.60
N ALA A 93 18.21 3.88 -0.29
CA ALA A 93 18.41 4.10 -1.73
C ALA A 93 18.84 5.53 -2.05
N LEU A 94 18.35 6.53 -1.31
CA LEU A 94 18.78 7.92 -1.45
C LEU A 94 20.22 8.13 -0.97
N ALA A 95 20.61 7.47 0.13
CA ALA A 95 21.97 7.51 0.66
C ALA A 95 22.96 6.85 -0.31
N ALA A 96 22.65 5.66 -0.82
CA ALA A 96 23.49 4.96 -1.80
C ALA A 96 23.64 5.76 -3.13
N ARG A 97 22.57 6.42 -3.59
CA ARG A 97 22.65 7.32 -4.76
C ARG A 97 23.49 8.57 -4.51
N LYS A 98 23.52 9.10 -3.28
CA LYS A 98 24.38 10.24 -2.91
C LYS A 98 25.84 9.81 -2.87
N GLU A 99 26.16 8.67 -2.28
CA GLU A 99 27.52 8.12 -2.25
C GLU A 99 28.08 7.79 -3.64
N GLN A 100 27.25 7.24 -4.53
CA GLN A 100 27.66 6.99 -5.92
C GLN A 100 27.95 8.30 -6.67
N LYS A 101 27.10 9.32 -6.54
CA LYS A 101 27.34 10.64 -7.15
C LYS A 101 28.57 11.35 -6.58
N GLU A 102 28.92 11.11 -5.32
CA GLU A 102 30.07 11.72 -4.67
C GLU A 102 31.38 11.02 -5.07
N LYS A 103 31.37 9.69 -5.23
CA LYS A 103 32.49 8.92 -5.79
C LYS A 103 32.73 9.27 -7.27
N GLU A 104 31.67 9.46 -8.04
CA GLU A 104 31.75 9.83 -9.47
C GLU A 104 32.25 11.28 -9.67
N LYS A 105 31.95 12.20 -8.74
CA LYS A 105 32.54 13.56 -8.71
C LYS A 105 34.00 13.58 -8.31
N LYS A 106 34.44 12.69 -7.40
CA LYS A 106 35.86 12.58 -7.01
C LYS A 106 36.70 11.95 -8.13
N ALA A 107 36.20 10.91 -8.79
CA ALA A 107 36.88 10.27 -9.93
C ALA A 107 37.03 11.18 -11.17
N LYS A 108 36.19 12.19 -11.34
CA LYS A 108 36.32 13.22 -12.40
C LYS A 108 37.23 14.39 -12.03
N LYS A 109 37.68 14.50 -10.76
CA LYS A 109 38.53 15.59 -10.29
C LYS A 109 40.02 15.22 -10.28
N ASP A 110 40.33 13.93 -10.31
CA ASP A 110 41.70 13.39 -10.33
C ASP A 110 42.19 13.02 -11.76
N LYS A 111 41.46 13.41 -12.81
CA LYS A 111 41.82 13.21 -14.22
C LYS A 111 41.74 14.54 -14.96
#